data_AF-A0A926SKM6-F1
#
_entry.id   AF-A0A926SKM6-F1
#
_cell.length_a   1.000
_cell.length_b   1.000
_cell.length_c   1.000
_cell.angle_alpha   90.00
_cell.angle_beta   90.00
_cell.angle_gamma   90.00
#
_symmetry.space_group_name_H-M   'P 1'
#
loop_
_entity.id
_entity.type
_entity.pdbx_description
1 polymer ?
#
loop_
_entity_poly.entity_id
_entity_poly.type
_entity_poly.pdbx_seq_one_letter_code
_entity_poly.pdbx_strand_id
1 'polypeptide(L)'
;MRSNFAAQPSRLREGSLSSRLSSAAVLAQDALHSESLRLAHRTQSRSSNGFRFIRLGGLESGLNIEPVDTSRRNGLPASVGTATSNAANLGNLSGNTQFKWSDAVGGSSKNRFFRFDLSRSSQIKLELGQLSGNADLRLLNIDSKELGRSLRANLSSESINQRLSAGTYYIQVSTDGNTSVNYSLNLNGKGSTADGGDAMRTALDAGNLNQMKRTYRNRISSFDAVDMYRVNITETARVNFTLNRLSNDADILLLNAAGDEIAESSRHGRTNESIRQQLSAGTYYVKVNAFDEGLTRYSLGMSTEVVASSGNGSGGDFANGSGSNSGNGSSNSSVTGSLSGAETIASPIFSRSDQVSATDRDDLFQFNLTQAGIFSADLTGAANQTGMRLIRDANNNGTIDAGEVLSTKTNLSASVRRYLDRGTYFLQVAGDGAQTINYSLKTNFNAAGNSESVVRINRTSKTSANGLVELQVALTRNGAIVDQLPAISGVGSRQAFRTGELSKSGSMEPLPEGYWSLGVVEWASGTKGDYTRSWADPNDGLGPVWITMNPLFTTERTGIGFHLDNNAPVGMPGTAGCIGILNKTDLAKLVSWFDDSKAPKLAIVDWNLGTVEV
;
A
#
# COMPACT_ATOMS: atom_id res chain seq x y z
N MET A 1 21.08 36.14 -57.16
CA MET A 1 19.98 37.07 -56.85
C MET A 1 18.79 36.78 -57.76
N ARG A 2 17.57 36.59 -57.21
CA ARG A 2 16.24 37.07 -57.68
C ARG A 2 15.05 36.19 -57.21
N SER A 3 13.89 36.84 -57.13
CA SER A 3 12.66 36.73 -56.28
C SER A 3 11.42 36.07 -56.93
N ASN A 4 10.32 35.76 -56.18
CA ASN A 4 8.93 35.43 -56.62
C ASN A 4 7.98 35.07 -55.41
N PHE A 5 6.64 34.86 -55.44
CA PHE A 5 5.39 35.36 -56.13
C PHE A 5 4.13 34.59 -55.57
N ALA A 6 2.93 35.23 -55.51
CA ALA A 6 1.48 34.79 -55.58
C ALA A 6 0.90 33.47 -54.95
N ALA A 7 -0.41 33.12 -55.00
CA ALA A 7 -1.74 33.72 -54.69
C ALA A 7 -2.90 32.72 -55.09
N GLN A 8 -3.92 32.57 -54.22
CA GLN A 8 -5.38 32.25 -54.41
C GLN A 8 -6.00 30.94 -55.02
N PRO A 9 -7.32 30.64 -54.73
CA PRO A 9 -7.99 29.32 -54.88
C PRO A 9 -9.31 29.25 -55.74
N SER A 10 -9.87 28.04 -55.98
CA SER A 10 -11.32 27.62 -55.80
C SER A 10 -11.95 26.58 -56.82
N ARG A 11 -12.58 25.53 -56.23
CA ARG A 11 -13.93 24.86 -56.45
C ARG A 11 -14.40 24.02 -57.69
N LEU A 12 -15.27 23.02 -57.35
CA LEU A 12 -16.28 22.18 -58.08
C LEU A 12 -15.79 20.90 -58.83
N ARG A 13 -16.49 19.74 -59.00
CA ARG A 13 -17.74 19.08 -58.52
C ARG A 13 -17.79 17.62 -59.11
N GLU A 14 -18.40 16.66 -58.40
CA GLU A 14 -19.07 15.35 -58.77
C GLU A 14 -18.50 14.30 -59.78
N GLY A 15 -18.77 13.02 -59.48
CA GLY A 15 -19.19 12.02 -60.51
C GLY A 15 -18.53 10.63 -60.50
N SER A 16 -19.33 9.58 -60.28
CA SER A 16 -19.00 8.14 -60.21
C SER A 16 -19.04 7.38 -61.56
N LEU A 17 -18.31 6.26 -61.71
CA LEU A 17 -18.82 4.88 -61.95
C LEU A 17 -17.81 3.89 -62.59
N SER A 18 -17.90 2.67 -62.05
CA SER A 18 -17.41 1.32 -62.41
C SER A 18 -17.35 0.91 -63.89
N SER A 19 -16.38 0.03 -64.25
CA SER A 19 -16.68 -1.29 -64.87
C SER A 19 -15.45 -2.22 -64.97
N ARG A 20 -15.74 -3.53 -64.86
CA ARG A 20 -14.86 -4.71 -64.89
C ARG A 20 -14.63 -5.23 -66.32
N LEU A 21 -13.73 -6.24 -66.40
CA LEU A 21 -13.65 -7.41 -67.32
C LEU A 21 -12.41 -7.35 -68.22
N SER A 22 -11.40 -8.22 -67.99
CA SER A 22 -11.28 -9.65 -68.35
C SER A 22 -10.43 -9.81 -69.61
N SER A 23 -9.40 -10.65 -69.56
CA SER A 23 -8.97 -11.46 -70.71
C SER A 23 -8.04 -12.60 -70.26
N ALA A 24 -8.33 -13.77 -70.82
CA ALA A 24 -7.67 -15.05 -70.66
C ALA A 24 -6.91 -15.42 -71.95
N ALA A 25 -5.90 -16.30 -71.86
CA ALA A 25 -5.40 -17.29 -72.84
C ALA A 25 -3.99 -17.75 -72.34
N VAL A 26 -3.72 -18.98 -71.91
CA VAL A 26 -3.81 -20.33 -72.51
C VAL A 26 -2.77 -20.60 -73.61
N LEU A 27 -1.83 -21.53 -73.32
CA LEU A 27 -1.36 -22.71 -74.09
C LEU A 27 -0.06 -23.23 -73.39
N ALA A 28 -0.09 -24.36 -72.67
CA ALA A 28 0.15 -25.76 -73.11
C ALA A 28 1.67 -26.06 -73.31
N GLN A 29 2.30 -27.19 -72.92
CA GLN A 29 1.84 -28.52 -72.48
C GLN A 29 3.02 -29.35 -71.89
N ASP A 30 2.67 -30.42 -71.14
CA ASP A 30 3.40 -31.67 -70.78
C ASP A 30 4.58 -31.67 -69.78
N ALA A 31 4.76 -32.63 -68.86
CA ALA A 31 3.90 -33.63 -68.21
C ALA A 31 4.64 -34.24 -66.97
N LEU A 32 3.96 -34.25 -65.82
CA LEU A 32 3.84 -35.30 -64.78
C LEU A 32 5.08 -36.04 -64.20
N HIS A 33 5.38 -35.84 -62.91
CA HIS A 33 4.98 -36.77 -61.80
C HIS A 33 5.45 -36.31 -60.39
N SER A 34 4.55 -36.49 -59.40
CA SER A 34 4.66 -36.46 -57.92
C SER A 34 5.17 -35.18 -57.23
N GLU A 35 4.29 -34.27 -56.76
CA GLU A 35 3.67 -34.23 -55.41
C GLU A 35 4.69 -34.38 -54.25
N SER A 36 4.89 -33.45 -53.32
CA SER A 36 4.00 -32.39 -52.84
C SER A 36 4.74 -31.31 -52.02
N LEU A 37 4.38 -30.06 -52.34
CA LEU A 37 4.13 -28.90 -51.46
C LEU A 37 5.29 -28.11 -50.80
N ARG A 38 5.51 -26.94 -51.44
CA ARG A 38 5.51 -25.57 -50.87
C ARG A 38 6.74 -25.10 -50.07
N LEU A 39 7.63 -24.43 -50.79
CA LEU A 39 8.51 -23.41 -50.26
C LEU A 39 8.05 -22.00 -50.69
N ALA A 40 8.22 -21.07 -49.74
CA ALA A 40 8.36 -19.62 -49.92
C ALA A 40 7.08 -18.77 -50.08
N HIS A 41 6.58 -18.31 -48.93
CA HIS A 41 6.18 -16.91 -48.81
C HIS A 41 7.04 -16.20 -47.77
N ARG A 42 7.60 -15.09 -48.22
CA ARG A 42 8.52 -14.17 -47.57
C ARG A 42 7.77 -13.45 -46.44
N THR A 43 8.12 -13.71 -45.20
CA THR A 43 7.75 -12.85 -44.06
C THR A 43 9.00 -12.28 -43.42
N GLN A 44 8.94 -10.97 -43.19
CA GLN A 44 9.96 -10.15 -42.58
C GLN A 44 10.32 -10.68 -41.18
N SER A 45 11.61 -10.66 -40.89
CA SER A 45 12.19 -10.87 -39.56
C SER A 45 11.47 -10.04 -38.48
N ARG A 46 10.82 -10.74 -37.54
CA ARG A 46 10.61 -10.30 -36.16
C ARG A 46 11.03 -11.47 -35.26
N SER A 47 12.08 -11.25 -34.47
CA SER A 47 12.58 -12.21 -33.49
C SER A 47 11.51 -12.53 -32.45
N SER A 48 11.05 -13.78 -32.40
CA SER A 48 10.27 -14.31 -31.29
C SER A 48 11.10 -15.36 -30.55
N ASN A 49 11.48 -14.98 -29.33
CA ASN A 49 11.85 -15.74 -28.13
C ASN A 49 12.09 -17.26 -28.23
N GLY A 50 13.21 -17.66 -27.63
CA GLY A 50 13.80 -18.99 -27.68
C GLY A 50 12.97 -20.12 -27.07
N PHE A 51 12.99 -21.25 -27.78
CA PHE A 51 12.65 -22.57 -27.26
C PHE A 51 13.92 -23.21 -26.68
N ARG A 52 13.84 -23.86 -25.52
CA ARG A 52 14.89 -24.77 -25.02
C ARG A 52 14.43 -26.21 -25.20
N PHE A 53 15.29 -27.03 -25.80
CA PHE A 53 15.12 -28.48 -25.84
C PHE A 53 15.83 -29.10 -24.63
N ILE A 54 15.12 -29.90 -23.84
CA ILE A 54 15.72 -30.72 -22.79
C ILE A 54 15.63 -32.17 -23.25
N ARG A 55 16.78 -32.87 -23.28
CA ARG A 55 16.82 -34.32 -23.50
C ARG A 55 16.70 -34.99 -22.13
N LEU A 56 15.57 -35.64 -21.85
CA LEU A 56 15.44 -36.52 -20.69
C LEU A 56 16.07 -37.88 -21.05
N GLY A 57 17.04 -38.31 -20.27
CA GLY A 57 17.52 -39.68 -20.29
C GLY A 57 16.54 -40.58 -19.54
N GLY A 58 15.94 -41.55 -20.23
CA GLY A 58 15.03 -42.54 -19.64
C GLY A 58 13.93 -42.92 -20.62
N LEU A 59 13.80 -44.22 -20.90
CA LEU A 59 12.86 -44.82 -21.84
C LEU A 59 11.39 -44.64 -21.37
N GLU A 60 10.75 -43.51 -21.64
CA GLU A 60 9.30 -43.43 -21.91
C GLU A 60 8.99 -42.24 -22.83
N SER A 61 8.21 -42.50 -23.88
CA SER A 61 7.94 -41.59 -24.99
C SER A 61 6.85 -40.58 -24.68
N GLY A 62 7.20 -39.29 -24.66
CA GLY A 62 6.25 -38.17 -24.71
C GLY A 62 6.97 -36.83 -24.95
N LEU A 63 6.65 -36.14 -26.06
CA LEU A 63 7.08 -34.76 -26.31
C LEU A 63 6.18 -33.83 -25.48
N ASN A 64 6.64 -33.37 -24.33
CA ASN A 64 5.93 -32.36 -23.55
C ASN A 64 6.38 -30.96 -24.00
N ILE A 65 5.50 -30.24 -24.70
CA ILE A 65 5.71 -28.84 -25.08
C ILE A 65 5.07 -27.98 -24.00
N GLU A 66 5.87 -27.56 -23.03
CA GLU A 66 5.47 -26.56 -22.05
C GLU A 66 5.58 -25.16 -22.69
N PRO A 67 4.53 -24.31 -22.65
CA PRO A 67 4.67 -22.92 -23.01
C PRO A 67 5.71 -22.27 -22.10
N VAL A 68 6.70 -21.59 -22.67
CA VAL A 68 7.56 -20.70 -21.88
C VAL A 68 6.65 -19.59 -21.35
N ASP A 69 6.32 -19.68 -20.07
CA ASP A 69 5.61 -18.63 -19.37
C ASP A 69 6.49 -17.37 -19.34
N THR A 70 6.26 -16.48 -20.30
CA THR A 70 6.88 -15.15 -20.34
C THR A 70 6.19 -14.17 -19.40
N SER A 71 5.28 -14.62 -18.52
CA SER A 71 4.57 -13.79 -17.54
C SER A 71 5.30 -13.60 -16.20
N ARG A 72 6.59 -13.93 -16.08
CA ARG A 72 7.43 -13.36 -15.00
C ARG A 72 7.65 -11.86 -15.21
N ARG A 73 6.58 -11.07 -15.17
CA ARG A 73 6.65 -9.74 -14.58
C ARG A 73 6.75 -9.94 -13.07
N ASN A 74 7.78 -9.32 -12.51
CA ASN A 74 8.00 -9.05 -11.10
C ASN A 74 6.69 -9.01 -10.29
N GLY A 75 6.71 -9.66 -9.12
CA GLY A 75 5.56 -9.88 -8.25
C GLY A 75 4.57 -8.72 -8.21
N LEU A 76 3.29 -9.07 -8.33
CA LEU A 76 2.18 -8.17 -8.02
C LEU A 76 2.40 -7.59 -6.61
N PRO A 77 2.20 -6.27 -6.39
CA PRO A 77 2.28 -5.69 -5.06
C PRO A 77 1.29 -6.38 -4.12
N ALA A 78 1.71 -6.55 -2.87
CA ALA A 78 0.85 -7.01 -1.80
C ALA A 78 -0.42 -6.13 -1.69
N SER A 79 -1.55 -6.84 -1.57
CA SER A 79 -2.91 -6.39 -1.23
C SER A 79 -3.85 -5.94 -2.36
N VAL A 80 -4.23 -6.84 -3.27
CA VAL A 80 -5.59 -6.77 -3.84
C VAL A 80 -6.51 -7.60 -2.95
N GLY A 81 -7.54 -6.96 -2.40
CA GLY A 81 -8.43 -7.60 -1.43
C GLY A 81 -9.12 -8.83 -2.01
N THR A 82 -9.30 -9.85 -1.18
CA THR A 82 -10.00 -11.10 -1.54
C THR A 82 -11.38 -11.20 -0.88
N ALA A 83 -11.68 -10.26 0.02
CA ALA A 83 -12.94 -10.09 0.73
C ALA A 83 -13.19 -8.59 0.96
N THR A 84 -14.39 -8.22 1.42
CA THR A 84 -14.72 -6.83 1.77
C THR A 84 -13.88 -6.30 2.93
N SER A 85 -13.45 -7.15 3.87
CA SER A 85 -12.62 -6.78 5.02
C SER A 85 -11.18 -6.38 4.68
N ASN A 86 -10.68 -6.78 3.51
CA ASN A 86 -9.33 -6.45 3.04
C ASN A 86 -9.34 -5.80 1.65
N ALA A 87 -10.49 -5.26 1.23
CA ALA A 87 -10.68 -4.66 -0.08
C ALA A 87 -9.68 -3.53 -0.35
N ALA A 88 -9.08 -3.50 -1.54
CA ALA A 88 -8.12 -2.47 -1.92
C ALA A 88 -8.80 -1.10 -1.95
N ASN A 89 -8.31 -0.15 -1.13
CA ASN A 89 -8.90 1.18 -1.02
C ASN A 89 -8.55 2.06 -2.24
N LEU A 90 -9.56 2.38 -3.05
CA LEU A 90 -9.47 3.27 -4.20
C LEU A 90 -9.68 4.75 -3.83
N GLY A 91 -9.92 5.06 -2.56
CA GLY A 91 -10.18 6.42 -2.08
C GLY A 91 -11.56 6.96 -2.48
N ASN A 92 -11.72 8.28 -2.41
CA ASN A 92 -12.97 8.98 -2.66
C ASN A 92 -13.19 9.24 -4.16
N LEU A 93 -14.32 8.79 -4.71
CA LEU A 93 -14.63 8.93 -6.14
C LEU A 93 -15.67 10.01 -6.44
N SER A 94 -16.05 10.83 -5.46
CA SER A 94 -17.00 11.92 -5.67
C SER A 94 -16.47 12.94 -6.65
N GLY A 95 -17.36 13.42 -7.52
CA GLY A 95 -17.00 14.41 -8.54
C GLY A 95 -16.51 13.80 -9.84
N ASN A 96 -15.65 14.53 -10.54
CA ASN A 96 -15.11 14.14 -11.85
C ASN A 96 -13.76 13.43 -11.69
N THR A 97 -13.83 12.17 -11.27
CA THR A 97 -12.66 11.33 -11.01
C THR A 97 -12.52 10.25 -12.09
N GLN A 98 -11.28 9.92 -12.43
CA GLN A 98 -10.97 8.80 -13.31
C GLN A 98 -9.90 7.92 -12.69
N PHE A 99 -10.10 6.62 -12.80
CA PHE A 99 -9.24 5.60 -12.25
C PHE A 99 -9.12 4.43 -13.22
N LYS A 100 -7.92 3.86 -13.28
CA LYS A 100 -7.62 2.65 -14.06
C LYS A 100 -6.71 1.73 -13.25
N TRP A 101 -7.04 0.45 -13.29
CA TRP A 101 -6.31 -0.64 -12.65
C TRP A 101 -6.18 -1.82 -13.61
N SER A 102 -5.11 -2.60 -13.46
CA SER A 102 -4.90 -3.84 -14.19
C SER A 102 -4.36 -4.89 -13.25
N ASP A 103 -4.95 -6.08 -13.25
CA ASP A 103 -4.65 -7.16 -12.31
C ASP A 103 -5.25 -8.48 -12.84
N ALA A 104 -5.17 -9.55 -12.05
CA ALA A 104 -5.72 -10.85 -12.36
C ALA A 104 -6.57 -11.45 -11.22
N VAL A 105 -7.60 -12.21 -11.61
CA VAL A 105 -8.49 -12.95 -10.70
C VAL A 105 -8.51 -14.43 -11.08
N GLY A 106 -8.65 -15.36 -10.12
CA GLY A 106 -8.62 -16.80 -10.37
C GLY A 106 -7.47 -17.51 -9.65
N GLY A 107 -7.20 -18.77 -10.03
CA GLY A 107 -6.27 -19.61 -9.29
C GLY A 107 -6.80 -19.93 -7.87
N SER A 108 -5.97 -19.65 -6.85
CA SER A 108 -6.28 -19.85 -5.43
C SER A 108 -7.34 -18.90 -4.85
N SER A 109 -7.67 -17.80 -5.56
CA SER A 109 -8.66 -16.84 -5.10
C SER A 109 -9.56 -16.37 -6.24
N LYS A 110 -10.85 -16.70 -6.13
CA LYS A 110 -11.88 -16.43 -7.13
C LYS A 110 -12.40 -15.01 -7.14
N ASN A 111 -11.99 -14.19 -6.17
CA ASN A 111 -12.53 -12.86 -5.96
C ASN A 111 -11.42 -11.84 -5.80
N ARG A 112 -11.66 -10.65 -6.36
CA ARG A 112 -10.93 -9.43 -6.08
C ARG A 112 -11.92 -8.38 -5.61
N PHE A 113 -11.63 -7.74 -4.49
CA PHE A 113 -12.45 -6.72 -3.87
C PHE A 113 -11.71 -5.38 -3.82
N PHE A 114 -12.42 -4.34 -4.22
CA PHE A 114 -12.01 -2.95 -4.11
C PHE A 114 -13.04 -2.19 -3.28
N ARG A 115 -12.59 -1.18 -2.54
CA ARG A 115 -13.43 -0.28 -1.75
C ARG A 115 -13.27 1.14 -2.27
N PHE A 116 -14.35 1.89 -2.34
CA PHE A 116 -14.30 3.33 -2.58
C PHE A 116 -15.32 4.07 -1.74
N ASP A 117 -15.06 5.36 -1.51
CA ASP A 117 -15.96 6.26 -0.79
C ASP A 117 -16.57 7.31 -1.72
N LEU A 118 -17.75 7.78 -1.35
CA LEU A 118 -18.37 8.97 -1.91
C LEU A 118 -18.72 9.92 -0.77
N SER A 119 -18.14 11.12 -0.77
CA SER A 119 -18.54 12.20 0.16
C SER A 119 -19.73 13.00 -0.37
N ARG A 120 -20.05 12.86 -1.65
CA ARG A 120 -21.19 13.48 -2.33
C ARG A 120 -21.83 12.51 -3.31
N SER A 121 -23.15 12.63 -3.52
CA SER A 121 -23.86 11.84 -4.52
C SER A 121 -23.21 12.00 -5.91
N SER A 122 -22.94 10.88 -6.56
CA SER A 122 -22.21 10.82 -7.83
C SER A 122 -22.74 9.71 -8.72
N GLN A 123 -22.65 9.90 -10.03
CA GLN A 123 -22.83 8.85 -11.04
C GLN A 123 -21.52 8.08 -11.18
N ILE A 124 -21.55 6.78 -10.95
CA ILE A 124 -20.37 5.91 -11.01
C ILE A 124 -20.50 4.95 -12.19
N LYS A 125 -19.53 5.01 -13.11
CA LYS A 125 -19.39 4.06 -14.21
C LYS A 125 -18.19 3.15 -13.94
N LEU A 126 -18.45 1.85 -13.85
CA LEU A 126 -17.46 0.78 -13.72
C LEU A 126 -17.39 0.04 -15.06
N GLU A 127 -16.18 -0.22 -15.56
CA GLU A 127 -15.96 -1.01 -16.77
C GLU A 127 -14.83 -2.02 -16.52
N LEU A 128 -15.12 -3.30 -16.71
CA LEU A 128 -14.12 -4.37 -16.69
C LEU A 128 -13.86 -4.81 -18.14
N GLY A 129 -12.65 -4.62 -18.64
CA GLY A 129 -12.29 -4.94 -20.01
C GLY A 129 -10.90 -5.55 -20.12
N GLN A 130 -10.41 -5.72 -21.36
CA GLN A 130 -9.12 -6.37 -21.63
C GLN A 130 -8.99 -7.75 -20.96
N LEU A 131 -10.11 -8.48 -20.92
CA LEU A 131 -10.20 -9.77 -20.28
C LEU A 131 -9.37 -10.81 -21.04
N SER A 132 -8.63 -11.66 -20.32
CA SER A 132 -8.00 -12.86 -20.88
C SER A 132 -8.83 -14.14 -20.70
N GLY A 133 -10.01 -14.02 -20.08
CA GLY A 133 -10.96 -15.09 -19.79
C GLY A 133 -12.25 -14.53 -19.18
N ASN A 134 -13.20 -15.40 -18.84
CA ASN A 134 -14.48 -14.97 -18.27
C ASN A 134 -14.34 -14.43 -16.85
N ALA A 135 -14.78 -13.20 -16.61
CA ALA A 135 -14.85 -12.60 -15.28
C ALA A 135 -16.03 -11.63 -15.18
N ASP A 136 -16.67 -11.63 -14.02
CA ASP A 136 -17.88 -10.91 -13.72
C ASP A 136 -17.60 -9.68 -12.85
N LEU A 137 -18.54 -8.72 -12.86
CA LEU A 137 -18.44 -7.48 -12.10
C LEU A 137 -19.69 -7.25 -11.23
N ARG A 138 -19.50 -6.96 -9.94
CA ARG A 138 -20.57 -6.58 -9.01
C ARG A 138 -20.23 -5.30 -8.23
N LEU A 139 -21.27 -4.55 -7.87
CA LEU A 139 -21.21 -3.38 -7.01
C LEU A 139 -22.03 -3.66 -5.74
N LEU A 140 -21.44 -3.43 -4.58
CA LEU A 140 -22.01 -3.72 -3.27
C LEU A 140 -22.01 -2.45 -2.39
N ASN A 141 -22.93 -2.35 -1.44
CA ASN A 141 -22.90 -1.33 -0.38
C ASN A 141 -22.02 -1.76 0.81
N ILE A 142 -21.95 -0.93 1.85
CA ILE A 142 -21.18 -1.21 3.08
C ILE A 142 -21.61 -2.50 3.79
N ASP A 143 -22.90 -2.86 3.71
CA ASP A 143 -23.47 -4.09 4.29
C ASP A 143 -23.27 -5.32 3.38
N SER A 144 -22.45 -5.21 2.34
CA SER A 144 -22.24 -6.23 1.31
C SER A 144 -23.50 -6.59 0.50
N LYS A 145 -24.53 -5.75 0.51
CA LYS A 145 -25.72 -5.90 -0.33
C LYS A 145 -25.40 -5.49 -1.77
N GLU A 146 -25.74 -6.35 -2.71
CA GLU A 146 -25.59 -6.06 -4.15
C GLU A 146 -26.52 -4.92 -4.59
N LEU A 147 -25.92 -3.93 -5.25
CA LEU A 147 -26.59 -2.78 -5.85
C LEU A 147 -26.65 -2.89 -7.37
N GLY A 148 -25.75 -3.66 -7.98
CA GLY A 148 -25.72 -3.92 -9.42
C GLY A 148 -24.70 -5.00 -9.79
N ARG A 149 -24.90 -5.63 -10.95
CA ARG A 149 -24.00 -6.66 -11.50
C ARG A 149 -24.00 -6.69 -13.03
N SER A 150 -22.95 -7.26 -13.61
CA SER A 150 -22.79 -7.56 -15.03
C SER A 150 -22.04 -8.90 -15.16
N LEU A 151 -22.62 -9.83 -15.94
CA LEU A 151 -22.23 -11.25 -16.02
C LEU A 151 -22.11 -11.73 -17.48
N ARG A 152 -21.46 -10.96 -18.34
CA ARG A 152 -21.40 -11.27 -19.78
C ARG A 152 -20.39 -12.37 -20.03
N ALA A 153 -20.78 -13.35 -20.83
CA ALA A 153 -19.92 -14.51 -21.08
C ALA A 153 -18.66 -14.18 -21.90
N ASN A 154 -17.67 -15.06 -21.76
CA ASN A 154 -16.40 -15.09 -22.51
C ASN A 154 -15.53 -13.85 -22.25
N LEU A 155 -15.00 -13.21 -23.30
CA LEU A 155 -14.12 -12.04 -23.20
C LEU A 155 -14.90 -10.71 -23.27
N SER A 156 -16.21 -10.77 -23.09
CA SER A 156 -17.08 -9.59 -23.17
C SER A 156 -16.78 -8.63 -22.03
N SER A 157 -16.66 -7.34 -22.31
CA SER A 157 -16.45 -6.36 -21.23
C SER A 157 -17.68 -6.19 -20.36
N GLU A 158 -17.48 -6.12 -19.04
CA GLU A 158 -18.52 -5.83 -18.06
C GLU A 158 -18.70 -4.34 -17.86
N SER A 159 -19.93 -3.91 -17.58
CA SER A 159 -20.20 -2.49 -17.30
C SER A 159 -21.34 -2.32 -16.31
N ILE A 160 -21.13 -1.45 -15.33
CA ILE A 160 -22.15 -0.98 -14.39
C ILE A 160 -22.16 0.55 -14.43
N ASN A 161 -23.33 1.18 -14.48
CA ASN A 161 -23.47 2.64 -14.43
C ASN A 161 -24.62 3.01 -13.48
N GLN A 162 -24.29 3.50 -12.29
CA GLN A 162 -25.23 3.65 -11.19
C GLN A 162 -25.04 4.99 -10.46
N ARG A 163 -26.16 5.65 -10.13
CA ARG A 163 -26.14 6.84 -9.26
C ARG A 163 -26.16 6.38 -7.82
N LEU A 164 -25.17 6.83 -7.06
CA LEU A 164 -24.98 6.49 -5.66
C LEU A 164 -25.06 7.75 -4.81
N SER A 165 -25.57 7.61 -3.59
CA SER A 165 -25.51 8.64 -2.56
C SER A 165 -24.10 8.71 -1.96
N ALA A 166 -23.87 9.64 -1.03
CA ALA A 166 -22.67 9.58 -0.22
C ALA A 166 -22.66 8.28 0.62
N GLY A 167 -21.49 7.65 0.77
CA GLY A 167 -21.32 6.38 1.46
C GLY A 167 -20.11 5.58 0.98
N THR A 168 -19.87 4.44 1.61
CA THR A 168 -18.83 3.48 1.24
C THR A 168 -19.43 2.34 0.41
N TYR A 169 -18.70 1.95 -0.64
CA TYR A 169 -19.10 0.92 -1.59
C TYR A 169 -17.95 -0.02 -1.90
N TYR A 170 -18.29 -1.23 -2.37
CA TYR A 170 -17.33 -2.23 -2.81
C TYR A 170 -17.58 -2.66 -4.24
N ILE A 171 -16.49 -3.00 -4.93
CA ILE A 171 -16.52 -3.64 -6.25
C ILE A 171 -15.96 -5.04 -6.09
N GLN A 172 -16.68 -6.02 -6.61
CA GLN A 172 -16.22 -7.39 -6.70
C GLN A 172 -15.98 -7.73 -8.17
N VAL A 173 -14.76 -8.17 -8.47
CA VAL A 173 -14.42 -8.86 -9.72
C VAL A 173 -14.28 -10.34 -9.38
N SER A 174 -15.00 -11.20 -10.08
CA SER A 174 -15.03 -12.64 -9.78
C SER A 174 -14.88 -13.50 -11.02
N THR A 175 -14.29 -14.69 -10.86
CA THR A 175 -14.28 -15.72 -11.92
C THR A 175 -14.56 -17.09 -11.31
N ASP A 176 -15.31 -17.92 -12.03
CA ASP A 176 -15.55 -19.32 -11.66
C ASP A 176 -14.42 -20.25 -12.14
N GLY A 177 -13.50 -19.74 -12.96
CA GLY A 177 -12.39 -20.50 -13.54
C GLY A 177 -11.26 -20.80 -12.55
N ASN A 178 -10.59 -21.94 -12.73
CA ASN A 178 -9.35 -22.28 -12.02
C ASN A 178 -8.10 -21.62 -12.61
N THR A 179 -8.19 -21.10 -13.83
CA THR A 179 -7.13 -20.34 -14.48
C THR A 179 -7.19 -18.87 -14.08
N SER A 180 -6.03 -18.20 -14.11
CA SER A 180 -5.94 -16.76 -13.87
C SER A 180 -6.49 -15.99 -15.06
N VAL A 181 -7.35 -15.00 -14.80
CA VAL A 181 -7.96 -14.09 -15.76
C VAL A 181 -7.43 -12.70 -15.51
N ASN A 182 -6.62 -12.19 -16.44
CA ASN A 182 -6.16 -10.81 -16.45
C ASN A 182 -7.32 -9.89 -16.86
N TYR A 183 -7.37 -8.70 -16.28
CA TYR A 183 -8.38 -7.68 -16.57
C TYR A 183 -7.82 -6.27 -16.43
N SER A 184 -8.52 -5.31 -17.03
CA SER A 184 -8.40 -3.88 -16.75
C SER A 184 -9.72 -3.36 -16.21
N LEU A 185 -9.69 -2.78 -15.01
CA LEU A 185 -10.83 -2.14 -14.37
C LEU A 185 -10.71 -0.61 -14.53
N ASN A 186 -11.70 0.02 -15.15
CA ASN A 186 -11.82 1.48 -15.26
C ASN A 186 -13.00 1.96 -14.43
N LEU A 187 -12.78 3.04 -13.67
CA LEU A 187 -13.82 3.72 -12.90
C LEU A 187 -13.87 5.18 -13.30
N ASN A 188 -15.09 5.69 -13.48
CA ASN A 188 -15.34 7.09 -13.75
C ASN A 188 -16.44 7.60 -12.83
N GLY A 189 -16.10 8.56 -11.97
CA GLY A 189 -17.06 9.34 -11.23
C GLY A 189 -17.51 10.56 -12.03
N LYS A 190 -18.80 10.91 -11.95
CA LYS A 190 -19.33 12.20 -12.41
C LYS A 190 -20.28 12.78 -11.36
N GLY A 191 -20.03 14.00 -10.92
CA GLY A 191 -20.87 14.70 -9.94
C GLY A 191 -20.21 16.00 -9.47
N SER A 192 -20.73 16.57 -8.38
CA SER A 192 -20.08 17.67 -7.68
C SER A 192 -18.75 17.21 -7.09
N THR A 193 -17.69 17.98 -7.29
CA THR A 193 -16.37 17.65 -6.73
C THR A 193 -16.41 17.64 -5.22
N ALA A 194 -15.77 16.62 -4.63
CA ALA A 194 -15.38 16.70 -3.24
C ALA A 194 -14.34 17.82 -3.10
N ASP A 195 -14.40 18.49 -1.96
CA ASP A 195 -13.31 19.35 -1.52
C ASP A 195 -12.06 18.47 -1.26
N GLY A 196 -10.87 18.99 -1.57
CA GLY A 196 -9.61 18.34 -1.21
C GLY A 196 -9.38 18.42 0.29
N GLY A 197 -9.88 19.47 0.95
CA GLY A 197 -9.83 19.64 2.39
C GLY A 197 -8.61 20.43 2.84
N ASP A 198 -8.74 21.16 3.95
CA ASP A 198 -7.78 22.19 4.32
C ASP A 198 -6.58 21.72 5.18
N ALA A 199 -6.65 20.50 5.72
CA ALA A 199 -5.71 20.00 6.73
C ALA A 199 -5.47 18.48 6.58
N MET A 200 -4.48 17.93 7.28
CA MET A 200 -4.15 16.50 7.20
C MET A 200 -5.30 15.61 7.69
N ARG A 201 -6.05 16.06 8.71
CA ARG A 201 -7.26 15.39 9.21
C ARG A 201 -8.39 15.38 8.20
N THR A 202 -8.60 16.48 7.50
CA THR A 202 -9.71 16.67 6.54
C THR A 202 -9.33 16.28 5.12
N ALA A 203 -8.08 15.85 4.92
CA ALA A 203 -7.55 15.51 3.62
C ALA A 203 -8.40 14.47 2.87
N LEU A 204 -8.70 14.76 1.61
CA LEU A 204 -9.47 13.87 0.76
C LEU A 204 -8.68 12.59 0.49
N ASP A 205 -9.27 11.45 0.84
CA ASP A 205 -8.64 10.14 0.64
C ASP A 205 -8.46 9.84 -0.86
N ALA A 206 -7.21 9.76 -1.30
CA ALA A 206 -6.82 9.37 -2.65
C ALA A 206 -6.56 7.88 -2.82
N GLY A 207 -6.66 7.10 -1.74
CA GLY A 207 -6.50 5.65 -1.74
C GLY A 207 -5.04 5.19 -1.77
N ASN A 208 -4.86 3.88 -2.01
CA ASN A 208 -3.55 3.28 -2.21
C ASN A 208 -3.02 3.63 -3.61
N LEU A 209 -1.81 4.16 -3.78
CA LEU A 209 -1.30 4.53 -5.10
C LEU A 209 -0.47 3.44 -5.79
N ASN A 210 -0.14 2.33 -5.13
CA ASN A 210 0.67 1.26 -5.72
C ASN A 210 0.05 0.74 -7.02
N GLN A 211 0.73 1.02 -8.15
CA GLN A 211 0.30 0.75 -9.53
C GLN A 211 -0.98 1.48 -9.98
N MET A 212 -1.40 2.51 -9.26
CA MET A 212 -2.57 3.31 -9.62
C MET A 212 -2.18 4.53 -10.42
N LYS A 213 -3.07 4.94 -11.34
CA LYS A 213 -3.09 6.28 -11.93
C LYS A 213 -4.44 6.91 -11.67
N ARG A 214 -4.44 8.13 -11.13
CA ARG A 214 -5.64 8.86 -10.77
C ARG A 214 -5.53 10.34 -11.12
N THR A 215 -6.67 10.97 -11.34
CA THR A 215 -6.74 12.41 -11.56
C THR A 215 -7.94 13.00 -10.84
N TYR A 216 -7.67 14.07 -10.09
CA TYR A 216 -8.68 14.97 -9.53
C TYR A 216 -8.74 16.26 -10.33
N ARG A 217 -9.93 16.84 -10.41
CA ARG A 217 -10.13 18.21 -10.87
C ARG A 217 -10.79 18.96 -9.73
N ASN A 218 -10.13 20.00 -9.24
CA ASN A 218 -10.67 20.81 -8.15
C ASN A 218 -10.33 22.29 -8.34
N ARG A 219 -10.56 23.08 -7.30
CA ARG A 219 -10.29 24.51 -7.27
C ARG A 219 -9.91 24.94 -5.87
N ILE A 220 -9.04 25.94 -5.78
CA ILE A 220 -8.67 26.67 -4.56
C ILE A 220 -8.89 28.16 -4.76
N SER A 221 -8.99 28.92 -3.68
CA SER A 221 -9.23 30.37 -3.66
C SER A 221 -8.74 30.99 -2.36
N SER A 222 -8.83 32.32 -2.20
CA SER A 222 -8.50 32.98 -0.92
C SER A 222 -9.32 32.53 0.30
N PHE A 223 -10.50 31.95 0.10
CA PHE A 223 -11.35 31.41 1.18
C PHE A 223 -11.18 29.90 1.42
N ASP A 224 -10.46 29.23 0.52
CA ASP A 224 -10.28 27.78 0.42
C ASP A 224 -8.91 27.57 -0.23
N ALA A 225 -7.87 27.98 0.49
CA ALA A 225 -6.55 28.23 -0.07
C ALA A 225 -5.71 26.95 -0.17
N VAL A 226 -6.16 25.87 0.46
CA VAL A 226 -5.43 24.63 0.60
C VAL A 226 -6.35 23.48 0.25
N ASP A 227 -5.92 22.66 -0.71
CA ASP A 227 -6.49 21.33 -0.92
C ASP A 227 -5.45 20.29 -0.49
N MET A 228 -5.83 19.34 0.37
CA MET A 228 -4.94 18.33 0.95
C MET A 228 -5.40 16.91 0.57
N TYR A 229 -4.55 16.12 -0.08
CA TYR A 229 -4.92 14.76 -0.47
C TYR A 229 -4.11 13.72 0.29
N ARG A 230 -4.76 12.75 0.92
CA ARG A 230 -4.09 11.64 1.61
C ARG A 230 -3.85 10.49 0.64
N VAL A 231 -2.61 10.01 0.56
CA VAL A 231 -2.20 8.90 -0.30
C VAL A 231 -1.55 7.81 0.56
N ASN A 232 -1.91 6.55 0.32
CA ASN A 232 -1.22 5.41 0.93
C ASN A 232 -0.28 4.74 -0.07
N ILE A 233 0.91 4.39 0.38
CA ILE A 233 1.91 3.60 -0.36
C ILE A 233 2.10 2.30 0.43
N THR A 234 1.73 1.16 -0.14
CA THR A 234 1.84 -0.15 0.55
C THR A 234 3.19 -0.83 0.35
N GLU A 235 3.92 -0.45 -0.69
CA GLU A 235 5.27 -0.91 -0.98
C GLU A 235 6.09 0.22 -1.58
N THR A 236 7.42 0.19 -1.36
CA THR A 236 8.33 1.22 -1.87
C THR A 236 8.13 1.44 -3.37
N ALA A 237 7.79 2.67 -3.74
CA ALA A 237 7.44 3.02 -5.12
C ALA A 237 7.99 4.40 -5.49
N ARG A 238 8.24 4.60 -6.79
CA ARG A 238 8.50 5.94 -7.32
C ARG A 238 7.17 6.59 -7.64
N VAL A 239 6.84 7.65 -6.92
CA VAL A 239 5.64 8.44 -7.18
C VAL A 239 5.91 9.54 -8.21
N ASN A 240 4.85 9.92 -8.91
CA ASN A 240 4.81 11.08 -9.79
C ASN A 240 3.49 11.82 -9.54
N PHE A 241 3.60 13.04 -9.00
CA PHE A 241 2.51 13.96 -8.76
C PHE A 241 2.64 15.15 -9.70
N THR A 242 1.55 15.53 -10.35
CA THR A 242 1.54 16.63 -11.31
C THR A 242 0.35 17.54 -11.10
N LEU A 243 0.55 18.85 -11.06
CA LEU A 243 -0.52 19.84 -11.06
C LEU A 243 -0.56 20.49 -12.44
N ASN A 244 -1.67 20.32 -13.15
CA ASN A 244 -1.81 20.82 -14.51
C ASN A 244 -3.11 21.60 -14.69
N ARG A 245 -3.26 22.23 -15.85
CA ARG A 245 -4.48 22.98 -16.24
C ARG A 245 -4.84 24.08 -15.24
N LEU A 246 -3.81 24.70 -14.67
CA LEU A 246 -3.91 25.84 -13.79
C LEU A 246 -4.63 27.00 -14.47
N SER A 247 -5.60 27.61 -13.80
CA SER A 247 -6.20 28.88 -14.25
C SER A 247 -5.47 30.11 -13.73
N ASN A 248 -4.87 30.04 -12.54
CA ASN A 248 -3.87 30.98 -12.01
C ASN A 248 -2.78 30.19 -11.26
N ASP A 249 -1.89 30.88 -10.57
CA ASP A 249 -0.76 30.30 -9.85
C ASP A 249 -1.19 29.42 -8.66
N ALA A 250 -0.51 28.28 -8.52
CA ALA A 250 -0.70 27.30 -7.45
C ALA A 250 0.46 26.32 -7.40
N ASP A 251 0.87 25.99 -6.18
CA ASP A 251 2.03 25.13 -5.89
C ASP A 251 1.61 23.74 -5.42
N ILE A 252 2.54 22.77 -5.48
CA ILE A 252 2.36 21.46 -4.83
C ILE A 252 3.48 21.15 -3.86
N LEU A 253 3.10 20.60 -2.71
CA LEU A 253 4.01 20.07 -1.69
C LEU A 253 3.66 18.61 -1.40
N LEU A 254 4.68 17.80 -1.16
CA LEU A 254 4.57 16.43 -0.69
C LEU A 254 5.02 16.38 0.77
N LEU A 255 4.14 15.92 1.65
CA LEU A 255 4.38 15.80 3.09
C LEU A 255 4.37 14.33 3.52
N ASN A 256 5.15 14.01 4.55
CA ASN A 256 5.09 12.71 5.22
C ASN A 256 3.86 12.61 6.13
N ALA A 257 3.61 11.43 6.73
CA ALA A 257 2.52 11.22 7.70
C ALA A 257 2.57 12.16 8.90
N ALA A 258 3.77 12.66 9.17
CA ALA A 258 4.19 13.48 10.28
C ALA A 258 4.14 14.99 9.97
N GLY A 259 3.63 15.38 8.79
CA GLY A 259 3.46 16.75 8.31
C GLY A 259 4.74 17.44 7.83
N ASP A 260 5.90 16.78 7.92
CA ASP A 260 7.16 17.34 7.44
C ASP A 260 7.20 17.29 5.91
N GLU A 261 7.72 18.35 5.30
CA GLU A 261 7.88 18.44 3.85
C GLU A 261 8.98 17.48 3.36
N ILE A 262 8.65 16.74 2.29
CA ILE A 262 9.57 15.86 1.58
C ILE A 262 10.08 16.54 0.30
N ALA A 263 9.19 17.22 -0.42
CA ALA A 263 9.48 17.88 -1.68
C ALA A 263 8.42 18.94 -2.01
N GLU A 264 8.81 19.94 -2.79
CA GLU A 264 7.96 21.02 -3.29
C GLU A 264 8.22 21.28 -4.79
N SER A 265 7.19 21.77 -5.49
CA SER A 265 7.31 22.38 -6.82
C SER A 265 6.44 23.64 -6.84
N SER A 266 7.07 24.79 -7.11
CA SER A 266 6.46 26.12 -6.99
C SER A 266 6.78 27.04 -8.18
N ARG A 267 6.45 26.62 -9.40
CA ARG A 267 6.80 27.38 -10.62
C ARG A 267 5.76 28.47 -10.85
N HIS A 268 6.24 29.68 -11.09
CA HIS A 268 5.38 30.84 -11.28
C HIS A 268 4.31 30.70 -12.38
N GLY A 269 3.19 31.36 -12.12
CA GLY A 269 2.08 31.54 -13.03
C GLY A 269 1.33 30.25 -13.32
N ARG A 270 0.96 30.00 -14.58
CA ARG A 270 0.15 28.83 -14.95
C ARG A 270 0.99 27.62 -15.37
N THR A 271 2.25 27.60 -14.96
CA THR A 271 3.19 26.53 -15.32
C THR A 271 2.77 25.25 -14.61
N ASN A 272 2.91 24.10 -15.27
CA ASN A 272 2.58 22.84 -14.60
C ASN A 272 3.61 22.51 -13.52
N GLU A 273 3.14 22.06 -12.36
CA GLU A 273 3.99 21.55 -11.29
C GLU A 273 4.21 20.05 -11.39
N SER A 274 5.36 19.58 -10.91
CA SER A 274 5.63 18.15 -10.84
C SER A 274 6.58 17.77 -9.71
N ILE A 275 6.21 16.77 -8.90
CA ILE A 275 7.06 16.13 -7.91
C ILE A 275 7.25 14.67 -8.31
N ARG A 276 8.50 14.20 -8.26
CA ARG A 276 8.85 12.80 -8.50
C ARG A 276 9.80 12.32 -7.42
N GLN A 277 9.36 11.37 -6.61
CA GLN A 277 10.08 10.95 -5.41
C GLN A 277 10.03 9.42 -5.23
N GLN A 278 11.10 8.83 -4.71
CA GLN A 278 11.06 7.46 -4.20
C GLN A 278 10.51 7.49 -2.77
N LEU A 279 9.40 6.81 -2.52
CA LEU A 279 8.78 6.73 -1.20
C LEU A 279 8.77 5.29 -0.71
N SER A 280 9.05 5.11 0.59
CA SER A 280 8.82 3.84 1.29
C SER A 280 7.33 3.63 1.55
N ALA A 281 6.94 2.42 1.93
CA ALA A 281 5.58 2.16 2.39
C ALA A 281 5.19 3.09 3.56
N GLY A 282 4.01 3.69 3.49
CA GLY A 282 3.52 4.66 4.47
C GLY A 282 2.37 5.51 3.94
N THR A 283 1.87 6.39 4.80
CA THR A 283 0.87 7.42 4.43
C THR A 283 1.57 8.74 4.15
N TYR A 284 1.15 9.42 3.10
CA TYR A 284 1.69 10.69 2.63
C TYR A 284 0.55 11.65 2.30
N TYR A 285 0.87 12.93 2.20
CA TYR A 285 -0.08 13.96 1.86
C TYR A 285 0.42 14.81 0.71
N VAL A 286 -0.44 15.09 -0.26
CA VAL A 286 -0.16 16.03 -1.36
C VAL A 286 -0.98 17.28 -1.09
N LYS A 287 -0.29 18.38 -0.79
CA LYS A 287 -0.88 19.69 -0.52
C LYS A 287 -0.81 20.53 -1.79
N VAL A 288 -1.94 21.14 -2.17
CA VAL A 288 -2.03 22.13 -3.24
C VAL A 288 -2.33 23.48 -2.60
N ASN A 289 -1.50 24.48 -2.84
CA ASN A 289 -1.66 25.82 -2.28
C ASN A 289 -2.04 26.83 -3.34
N ALA A 290 -2.97 27.72 -3.00
CA ALA A 290 -3.20 28.93 -3.78
C ALA A 290 -2.03 29.90 -3.55
N PHE A 291 -1.49 30.44 -4.63
CA PHE A 291 -0.49 31.50 -4.55
C PHE A 291 -1.16 32.89 -4.52
N ASP A 292 -2.20 33.10 -5.33
CA ASP A 292 -2.93 34.37 -5.45
C ASP A 292 -4.34 34.33 -4.84
N GLU A 293 -4.97 35.50 -4.67
CA GLU A 293 -6.34 35.64 -4.15
C GLU A 293 -7.44 35.14 -5.13
N GLY A 294 -7.08 34.85 -6.39
CA GLY A 294 -8.02 34.44 -7.44
C GLY A 294 -8.41 32.95 -7.37
N LEU A 295 -9.61 32.62 -7.83
CA LEU A 295 -10.05 31.22 -7.96
C LEU A 295 -9.16 30.46 -8.96
N THR A 296 -8.35 29.52 -8.47
CA THR A 296 -7.47 28.66 -9.28
C THR A 296 -8.08 27.28 -9.45
N ARG A 297 -8.52 26.95 -10.67
CA ARG A 297 -8.88 25.59 -11.07
C ARG A 297 -7.63 24.82 -11.46
N TYR A 298 -7.59 23.54 -11.12
CA TYR A 298 -6.47 22.68 -11.45
C TYR A 298 -6.89 21.23 -11.72
N SER A 299 -5.94 20.45 -12.22
CA SER A 299 -6.02 19.01 -12.42
C SER A 299 -4.82 18.34 -11.76
N LEU A 300 -5.03 17.66 -10.63
CA LEU A 300 -4.00 16.93 -9.90
C LEU A 300 -3.95 15.49 -10.39
N GLY A 301 -2.84 15.13 -11.03
CA GLY A 301 -2.52 13.77 -11.44
C GLY A 301 -1.62 13.09 -10.41
N MET A 302 -1.94 11.84 -10.08
CA MET A 302 -1.16 11.02 -9.17
C MET A 302 -0.91 9.65 -9.80
N SER A 303 0.33 9.19 -9.73
CA SER A 303 0.67 7.84 -10.16
C SER A 303 1.91 7.31 -9.45
N THR A 304 2.01 6.00 -9.32
CA THR A 304 3.30 5.36 -9.12
C THR A 304 3.81 4.82 -10.44
N GLU A 305 5.11 4.91 -10.64
CA GLU A 305 5.78 4.08 -11.62
C GLU A 305 6.19 2.77 -10.96
N VAL A 306 6.02 1.68 -11.71
CA VAL A 306 6.66 0.43 -11.36
C VAL A 306 8.16 0.68 -11.50
N VAL A 307 8.83 0.88 -10.38
CA VAL A 307 10.26 0.65 -10.31
C VAL A 307 10.38 -0.85 -10.48
N ALA A 308 10.57 -1.30 -11.72
CA ALA A 308 11.26 -2.56 -11.91
C ALA A 308 12.51 -2.42 -11.04
N SER A 309 12.69 -3.33 -10.08
CA SER A 309 13.92 -3.38 -9.31
C SER A 309 15.06 -3.39 -10.31
N SER A 310 15.64 -2.21 -10.53
CA SER A 310 17.03 -2.14 -10.94
C SER A 310 17.72 -2.58 -9.68
N GLY A 311 17.95 -3.89 -9.59
CA GLY A 311 19.10 -4.37 -8.85
C GLY A 311 20.23 -3.47 -9.30
N ASN A 312 20.78 -2.70 -8.37
CA ASN A 312 21.97 -1.93 -8.63
C ASN A 312 23.07 -2.99 -8.82
N GLY A 313 23.17 -3.48 -10.05
CA GLY A 313 24.20 -4.39 -10.49
C GLY A 313 25.51 -3.64 -10.44
N SER A 314 26.16 -3.67 -9.28
CA SER A 314 27.60 -3.88 -9.32
C SER A 314 27.77 -5.33 -9.71
N GLY A 315 28.18 -5.54 -10.97
CA GLY A 315 28.48 -6.86 -11.51
C GLY A 315 29.58 -7.51 -10.68
N GLY A 316 29.17 -8.39 -9.76
CA GLY A 316 29.94 -9.54 -9.34
C GLY A 316 29.47 -10.71 -10.19
N ASP A 317 30.40 -11.30 -10.92
CA ASP A 317 30.24 -12.28 -11.97
C ASP A 317 29.21 -13.39 -11.69
N PHE A 318 28.42 -13.74 -12.72
CA PHE A 318 27.51 -14.88 -12.70
C PHE A 318 28.31 -16.18 -12.80
N ALA A 319 28.82 -16.66 -11.67
CA ALA A 319 29.34 -18.02 -11.58
C ALA A 319 28.18 -19.00 -11.35
N ASN A 320 27.88 -19.76 -12.39
CA ASN A 320 27.25 -21.07 -12.28
C ASN A 320 28.11 -21.96 -11.38
N GLY A 321 27.82 -21.98 -10.08
CA GLY A 321 28.50 -22.78 -9.08
C GLY A 321 27.50 -23.66 -8.34
N SER A 322 27.72 -24.97 -8.40
CA SER A 322 27.16 -25.93 -7.45
C SER A 322 27.24 -25.42 -6.01
N GLY A 323 26.24 -25.78 -5.21
CA GLY A 323 26.01 -25.33 -3.83
C GLY A 323 27.26 -24.91 -3.05
N SER A 324 27.23 -23.68 -2.56
CA SER A 324 28.13 -23.22 -1.51
C SER A 324 27.30 -22.53 -0.44
N ASN A 325 27.12 -23.28 0.65
CA ASN A 325 26.65 -22.86 1.97
C ASN A 325 27.23 -21.49 2.33
N SER A 326 26.38 -20.49 2.54
CA SER A 326 26.82 -19.18 3.02
C SER A 326 26.05 -18.68 4.24
N GLY A 327 25.29 -19.55 4.91
CA GLY A 327 24.97 -19.48 6.33
C GLY A 327 25.75 -20.57 7.04
N ASN A 328 26.64 -20.19 7.95
CA ASN A 328 27.46 -21.07 8.79
C ASN A 328 28.45 -22.05 8.08
N GLY A 329 29.73 -21.91 8.41
CA GLY A 329 30.79 -22.79 7.95
C GLY A 329 30.56 -24.23 8.44
N SER A 330 30.71 -25.17 7.51
CA SER A 330 30.79 -26.63 7.70
C SER A 330 31.33 -27.03 9.08
N SER A 331 30.46 -27.18 10.06
CA SER A 331 30.79 -27.81 11.34
C SER A 331 29.55 -28.44 11.96
N ASN A 332 29.72 -29.71 12.28
CA ASN A 332 28.71 -30.70 12.67
C ASN A 332 28.15 -30.47 14.09
N SER A 333 27.77 -29.24 14.45
CA SER A 333 27.20 -28.92 15.75
C SER A 333 25.96 -28.06 15.62
N SER A 334 24.88 -28.56 16.20
CA SER A 334 23.72 -27.76 16.60
C SER A 334 24.20 -26.44 17.22
N VAL A 335 24.02 -25.31 16.52
CA VAL A 335 24.29 -23.99 17.09
C VAL A 335 23.07 -23.54 17.86
N THR A 336 22.68 -24.35 18.84
CA THR A 336 21.76 -23.94 19.89
C THR A 336 22.53 -23.04 20.85
N GLY A 337 22.74 -21.77 20.48
CA GLY A 337 23.20 -20.74 21.40
C GLY A 337 24.43 -19.92 21.00
N SER A 338 25.02 -20.08 19.81
CA SER A 338 26.09 -19.17 19.34
C SER A 338 25.58 -18.23 18.24
N LEU A 339 26.09 -17.00 18.23
CA LEU A 339 25.87 -16.02 17.16
C LEU A 339 27.06 -15.93 16.20
N SER A 340 28.11 -16.71 16.44
CA SER A 340 29.27 -16.83 15.56
C SER A 340 28.86 -17.36 14.17
N GLY A 341 29.39 -16.76 13.10
CA GLY A 341 29.12 -17.20 11.73
C GLY A 341 27.91 -16.54 11.07
N ALA A 342 27.31 -15.52 11.72
CA ALA A 342 26.24 -14.73 11.12
C ALA A 342 26.68 -14.01 9.84
N GLU A 343 25.89 -14.10 8.78
CA GLU A 343 26.04 -13.27 7.58
C GLU A 343 25.75 -11.81 7.97
N THR A 344 26.72 -10.92 7.82
CA THR A 344 26.50 -9.49 8.05
C THR A 344 25.75 -8.88 6.87
N ILE A 345 24.51 -8.45 7.11
CA ILE A 345 23.66 -7.76 6.15
C ILE A 345 23.80 -6.25 6.30
N ALA A 346 24.10 -5.55 5.21
CA ALA A 346 24.29 -4.10 5.20
C ALA A 346 23.01 -3.28 5.47
N SER A 347 21.83 -3.91 5.39
CA SER A 347 20.53 -3.25 5.50
C SER A 347 19.55 -4.16 6.26
N PRO A 348 18.70 -3.61 7.17
CA PRO A 348 17.65 -4.40 7.82
C PRO A 348 16.53 -4.82 6.85
N ILE A 349 16.48 -4.22 5.66
CA ILE A 349 15.57 -4.59 4.57
C ILE A 349 16.34 -5.43 3.56
N PHE A 350 16.03 -6.73 3.49
CA PHE A 350 16.68 -7.68 2.59
C PHE A 350 15.74 -8.82 2.21
N SER A 351 16.17 -9.63 1.24
CA SER A 351 15.51 -10.89 0.91
C SER A 351 16.55 -11.97 0.67
N ARG A 352 16.24 -13.20 1.07
CA ARG A 352 17.08 -14.39 0.92
C ARG A 352 16.24 -15.56 0.47
N SER A 353 16.81 -16.41 -0.36
CA SER A 353 16.27 -17.74 -0.63
C SER A 353 17.40 -18.72 -0.41
N ASP A 354 17.21 -19.63 0.53
CA ASP A 354 18.26 -20.56 0.96
C ASP A 354 17.63 -21.88 1.45
N GLN A 355 18.44 -22.75 2.05
CA GLN A 355 17.99 -24.02 2.61
C GLN A 355 18.61 -24.29 3.98
N VAL A 356 17.81 -24.86 4.88
CA VAL A 356 18.30 -25.55 6.07
C VAL A 356 18.23 -27.06 5.85
N SER A 357 19.08 -27.85 6.50
CA SER A 357 19.19 -29.30 6.33
C SER A 357 19.69 -30.00 7.59
N ALA A 358 19.80 -31.33 7.54
CA ALA A 358 20.35 -32.12 8.64
C ALA A 358 21.84 -31.81 8.95
N THR A 359 22.58 -31.27 7.98
CA THR A 359 23.99 -30.89 8.13
C THR A 359 24.21 -29.38 8.28
N ASP A 360 23.17 -28.60 8.01
CA ASP A 360 23.17 -27.15 8.10
C ASP A 360 21.85 -26.69 8.72
N ARG A 361 21.79 -26.70 10.05
CA ARG A 361 20.52 -26.57 10.77
C ARG A 361 20.06 -25.13 10.94
N ASP A 362 20.94 -24.16 10.75
CA ASP A 362 20.75 -22.77 11.19
C ASP A 362 21.38 -21.78 10.22
N ASP A 363 20.55 -20.91 9.63
CA ASP A 363 20.99 -19.72 8.92
C ASP A 363 20.86 -18.50 9.83
N LEU A 364 21.94 -17.73 9.99
CA LEU A 364 21.98 -16.58 10.90
C LEU A 364 22.34 -15.31 10.14
N PHE A 365 21.50 -14.29 10.25
CA PHE A 365 21.64 -13.00 9.58
C PHE A 365 21.80 -11.89 10.62
N GLN A 366 22.93 -11.19 10.61
CA GLN A 366 23.17 -10.02 11.46
C GLN A 366 22.85 -8.73 10.72
N PHE A 367 22.11 -7.82 11.34
CA PHE A 367 21.83 -6.50 10.77
C PHE A 367 21.85 -5.41 11.85
N ASN A 368 22.05 -4.17 11.43
CA ASN A 368 22.08 -3.00 12.32
C ASN A 368 20.91 -2.06 12.02
N LEU A 369 20.24 -1.61 13.08
CA LEU A 369 19.26 -0.54 13.07
C LEU A 369 19.92 0.75 13.56
N THR A 370 20.08 1.71 12.67
CA THR A 370 20.66 3.04 12.99
C THR A 370 19.67 3.97 13.71
N GLN A 371 18.40 3.60 13.76
CA GLN A 371 17.31 4.28 14.44
C GLN A 371 16.25 3.26 14.85
N ALA A 372 15.42 3.60 15.83
CA ALA A 372 14.33 2.73 16.26
C ALA A 372 13.19 2.68 15.23
N GLY A 373 12.43 1.59 15.21
CA GLY A 373 11.33 1.40 14.26
C GLY A 373 10.69 0.04 14.31
N ILE A 374 9.72 -0.19 13.43
CA ILE A 374 9.04 -1.48 13.30
C ILE A 374 9.82 -2.33 12.30
N PHE A 375 10.42 -3.40 12.79
CA PHE A 375 11.00 -4.45 11.97
C PHE A 375 9.94 -5.52 11.69
N SER A 376 9.90 -6.01 10.45
CA SER A 376 9.13 -7.19 10.11
C SER A 376 9.93 -8.18 9.28
N ALA A 377 9.65 -9.45 9.47
CA ALA A 377 10.25 -10.53 8.69
C ALA A 377 9.18 -11.57 8.36
N ASP A 378 9.07 -11.92 7.09
CA ASP A 378 8.18 -12.97 6.59
C ASP A 378 9.05 -14.14 6.12
N LEU A 379 8.88 -15.29 6.76
CA LEU A 379 9.47 -16.55 6.35
C LEU A 379 8.42 -17.38 5.60
N THR A 380 8.79 -17.89 4.43
CA THR A 380 7.99 -18.80 3.61
C THR A 380 8.84 -20.00 3.19
N GLY A 381 8.25 -21.18 2.98
CA GLY A 381 9.03 -22.37 2.61
C GLY A 381 8.15 -23.58 2.34
N ALA A 382 8.79 -24.69 1.95
CA ALA A 382 8.08 -25.84 1.36
C ALA A 382 7.74 -27.02 2.31
N ALA A 383 8.00 -26.97 3.64
CA ALA A 383 7.63 -28.07 4.56
C ALA A 383 7.62 -27.68 6.06
N ASN A 384 6.48 -27.84 6.75
CA ASN A 384 6.06 -27.38 8.11
C ASN A 384 7.01 -27.48 9.35
N GLN A 385 8.33 -27.56 9.20
CA GLN A 385 9.27 -27.93 10.25
C GLN A 385 10.46 -26.95 10.43
N THR A 386 10.38 -25.73 9.87
CA THR A 386 11.35 -24.67 10.16
C THR A 386 10.71 -23.49 10.90
N GLY A 387 11.52 -22.81 11.68
CA GLY A 387 11.15 -21.65 12.47
C GLY A 387 12.11 -20.49 12.29
N MET A 388 11.75 -19.36 12.90
CA MET A 388 12.55 -18.14 12.91
C MET A 388 12.66 -17.58 14.33
N ARG A 389 13.84 -17.08 14.69
CA ARG A 389 14.07 -16.33 15.93
C ARG A 389 14.62 -14.96 15.61
N LEU A 390 14.05 -13.93 16.24
CA LEU A 390 14.64 -12.60 16.28
C LEU A 390 15.37 -12.43 17.62
N ILE A 391 16.63 -12.04 17.56
CA ILE A 391 17.54 -12.05 18.70
C ILE A 391 18.24 -10.69 18.81
N ARG A 392 18.50 -10.26 20.05
CA ARG A 392 19.38 -9.13 20.36
C ARG A 392 20.40 -9.59 21.39
N ASP A 393 21.66 -9.67 20.96
CA ASP A 393 22.81 -9.87 21.86
C ASP A 393 23.00 -8.61 22.71
N ALA A 394 22.43 -8.61 23.91
CA ALA A 394 22.36 -7.44 24.76
C ALA A 394 23.69 -7.19 25.49
N ASN A 395 24.45 -8.26 25.73
CA ASN A 395 25.72 -8.21 26.45
C ASN A 395 26.95 -8.28 25.50
N ASN A 396 26.73 -8.45 24.20
CA ASN A 396 27.75 -8.57 23.14
C ASN A 396 28.74 -9.71 23.35
N ASN A 397 28.29 -10.81 23.96
CA ASN A 397 29.15 -11.97 24.22
C ASN A 397 29.17 -12.99 23.06
N GLY A 398 28.38 -12.76 22.00
CA GLY A 398 28.31 -13.64 20.83
C GLY A 398 27.59 -14.95 21.08
N THR A 399 26.83 -15.07 22.18
CA THR A 399 25.98 -16.22 22.51
C THR A 399 24.53 -15.78 22.66
N ILE A 400 23.59 -16.73 22.64
CA ILE A 400 22.17 -16.46 22.86
C ILE A 400 21.85 -16.78 24.31
N ASP A 401 21.70 -15.75 25.13
CA ASP A 401 21.37 -15.86 26.53
C ASP A 401 19.84 -15.81 26.81
N ALA A 402 19.46 -16.19 28.03
CA ALA A 402 18.09 -16.07 28.49
C ALA A 402 17.65 -14.60 28.46
N GLY A 403 16.55 -14.32 27.72
CA GLY A 403 16.00 -12.97 27.54
C GLY A 403 16.47 -12.24 26.28
N GLU A 404 17.42 -12.80 25.52
CA GLU A 404 17.91 -12.18 24.28
C GLU A 404 17.11 -12.56 23.03
N VAL A 405 16.35 -13.66 23.11
CA VAL A 405 15.38 -14.03 22.07
C VAL A 405 14.14 -13.17 22.22
N LEU A 406 13.96 -12.23 21.29
CA LEU A 406 12.86 -11.28 21.27
C LEU A 406 11.58 -11.85 20.65
N SER A 407 11.71 -12.81 19.74
CA SER A 407 10.60 -13.51 19.11
C SER A 407 11.01 -14.90 18.69
N THR A 408 10.13 -15.88 18.87
CA THR A 408 10.28 -17.24 18.33
C THR A 408 9.03 -17.61 17.56
N LYS A 409 9.20 -18.07 16.33
CA LYS A 409 8.12 -18.62 15.51
C LYS A 409 8.54 -20.00 15.03
N THR A 410 7.73 -21.03 15.28
CA THR A 410 8.08 -22.43 14.98
C THR A 410 7.49 -22.95 13.67
N ASN A 411 6.85 -22.09 12.87
CA ASN A 411 6.06 -22.48 11.70
C ASN A 411 6.45 -21.64 10.47
N LEU A 412 6.46 -22.25 9.28
CA LEU A 412 6.92 -21.68 7.99
C LEU A 412 6.06 -20.60 7.33
N SER A 413 5.01 -20.14 8.00
CA SER A 413 4.24 -18.94 7.62
C SER A 413 4.39 -17.86 8.69
N ALA A 414 5.55 -17.84 9.33
CA ALA A 414 5.89 -16.95 10.42
C ALA A 414 6.13 -15.54 9.90
N SER A 415 5.31 -14.61 10.38
CA SER A 415 5.67 -13.20 10.38
C SER A 415 6.13 -12.81 11.77
N VAL A 416 7.28 -12.15 11.83
CA VAL A 416 7.69 -11.35 13.00
C VAL A 416 7.34 -9.91 12.67
N ARG A 417 6.76 -9.20 13.63
CA ARG A 417 6.54 -7.77 13.51
C ARG A 417 6.69 -7.09 14.87
N ARG A 418 7.80 -6.38 15.06
CA ARG A 418 8.22 -5.91 16.37
C ARG A 418 8.80 -4.50 16.30
N TYR A 419 8.47 -3.66 17.28
CA TYR A 419 9.22 -2.43 17.50
C TYR A 419 10.58 -2.76 18.11
N LEU A 420 11.64 -2.29 17.46
CA LEU A 420 13.02 -2.47 17.86
C LEU A 420 13.67 -1.10 18.04
N ASP A 421 14.40 -0.95 19.13
CA ASP A 421 15.30 0.18 19.32
C ASP A 421 16.47 0.13 18.33
N ARG A 422 17.27 1.20 18.27
CA ARG A 422 18.53 1.15 17.54
C ARG A 422 19.45 0.07 18.13
N GLY A 423 20.21 -0.60 17.28
CA GLY A 423 21.14 -1.62 17.73
C GLY A 423 21.39 -2.72 16.71
N THR A 424 22.18 -3.69 17.15
CA THR A 424 22.51 -4.88 16.37
C THR A 424 21.54 -6.00 16.71
N TYR A 425 21.02 -6.65 15.68
CA TYR A 425 20.06 -7.73 15.80
C TYR A 425 20.47 -8.90 14.92
N PHE A 426 19.98 -10.08 15.29
CA PHE A 426 20.19 -11.31 14.56
C PHE A 426 18.83 -11.94 14.22
N LEU A 427 18.70 -12.41 12.99
CA LEU A 427 17.57 -13.21 12.57
C LEU A 427 18.09 -14.61 12.26
N GLN A 428 17.55 -15.61 12.95
CA GLN A 428 17.92 -16.99 12.75
C GLN A 428 16.77 -17.74 12.08
N VAL A 429 17.04 -18.46 11.00
CA VAL A 429 16.14 -19.46 10.42
C VAL A 429 16.68 -20.83 10.81
N ALA A 430 15.86 -21.64 11.49
CA ALA A 430 16.28 -22.92 12.03
C ALA A 430 15.36 -24.04 11.54
N GLY A 431 15.95 -25.13 11.06
CA GLY A 431 15.21 -26.36 10.72
C GLY A 431 15.15 -27.35 11.88
N ASP A 432 14.15 -28.23 11.89
CA ASP A 432 14.07 -29.36 12.83
C ASP A 432 15.20 -30.40 12.64
N GLY A 433 15.96 -30.27 11.54
CA GLY A 433 17.11 -31.09 11.24
C GLY A 433 16.78 -32.48 10.69
N ALA A 434 15.54 -32.73 10.27
CA ALA A 434 15.13 -34.02 9.71
C ALA A 434 15.28 -34.06 8.18
N GLN A 435 15.03 -32.95 7.49
CA GLN A 435 15.04 -32.87 6.02
C GLN A 435 15.67 -31.57 5.52
N THR A 436 16.08 -31.54 4.25
CA THR A 436 16.45 -30.30 3.57
C THR A 436 15.20 -29.51 3.23
N ILE A 437 15.14 -28.27 3.67
CA ILE A 437 13.98 -27.39 3.54
C ILE A 437 14.44 -26.08 2.91
N ASN A 438 13.94 -25.82 1.71
CA ASN A 438 14.11 -24.54 1.06
C ASN A 438 13.17 -23.50 1.68
N TYR A 439 13.68 -22.30 1.92
CA TYR A 439 12.90 -21.18 2.41
C TYR A 439 13.18 -19.90 1.60
N SER A 440 12.28 -18.94 1.73
CA SER A 440 12.43 -17.57 1.30
C SER A 440 12.09 -16.65 2.47
N LEU A 441 13.02 -15.77 2.79
CA LEU A 441 12.95 -14.78 3.85
C LEU A 441 12.87 -13.39 3.22
N LYS A 442 11.89 -12.60 3.63
CA LYS A 442 11.77 -11.19 3.26
C LYS A 442 11.64 -10.34 4.50
N THR A 443 12.49 -9.33 4.66
CA THR A 443 12.42 -8.40 5.78
C THR A 443 12.01 -7.00 5.32
N ASN A 444 11.50 -6.22 6.25
CA ASN A 444 11.19 -4.81 6.08
C ASN A 444 11.46 -4.05 7.39
N PHE A 445 11.68 -2.74 7.28
CA PHE A 445 11.91 -1.87 8.41
C PHE A 445 11.27 -0.50 8.17
N ASN A 446 10.37 -0.11 9.07
CA ASN A 446 9.74 1.21 9.07
C ASN A 446 10.23 2.00 10.28
N ALA A 447 11.09 2.98 10.03
CA ALA A 447 11.66 3.81 11.08
C ALA A 447 10.59 4.62 11.82
N ALA A 448 10.72 4.74 13.14
CA ALA A 448 9.84 5.56 13.98
C ALA A 448 10.19 7.06 13.95
N GLY A 449 11.06 7.48 13.02
CA GLY A 449 11.67 8.80 12.97
C GLY A 449 13.03 8.85 13.68
N ASN A 450 13.63 10.04 13.71
CA ASN A 450 14.96 10.31 14.25
C ASN A 450 15.01 10.48 15.78
N SER A 451 13.87 10.40 16.46
CA SER A 451 13.70 10.88 17.83
C SER A 451 13.80 9.82 18.92
N GLU A 452 13.70 8.53 18.57
CA GLU A 452 13.51 7.41 19.52
C GLU A 452 12.34 7.61 20.50
N SER A 453 11.47 8.59 20.22
CA SER A 453 10.28 8.91 21.00
C SER A 453 9.09 8.11 20.48
N VAL A 454 8.43 7.37 21.37
CA VAL A 454 7.24 6.58 21.04
C VAL A 454 6.18 6.77 22.10
N VAL A 455 4.92 6.90 21.68
CA VAL A 455 3.79 6.89 22.60
C VAL A 455 3.35 5.44 22.85
N ARG A 456 3.36 4.99 24.09
CA ARG A 456 2.79 3.69 24.49
C ARG A 456 1.42 3.89 25.10
N ILE A 457 0.46 3.06 24.69
CA ILE A 457 -0.92 3.10 25.19
C ILE A 457 -1.27 1.72 25.73
N ASN A 458 -1.52 1.66 27.04
CA ASN A 458 -1.82 0.42 27.75
C ASN A 458 -3.16 0.54 28.50
N ARG A 459 -3.86 -0.58 28.66
CA ARG A 459 -5.00 -0.65 29.56
C ARG A 459 -4.52 -0.62 31.01
N THR A 460 -5.26 0.07 31.86
CA THR A 460 -5.09 -0.07 33.32
C THR A 460 -6.15 -1.01 33.89
N SER A 461 -6.02 -1.33 35.18
CA SER A 461 -7.04 -2.09 35.92
C SER A 461 -8.20 -1.21 36.42
N LYS A 462 -8.20 0.10 36.12
CA LYS A 462 -9.21 1.04 36.60
C LYS A 462 -10.34 1.20 35.58
N THR A 463 -11.55 1.28 36.09
CA THR A 463 -12.75 1.57 35.31
C THR A 463 -13.49 2.73 35.95
N SER A 464 -13.90 3.70 35.14
CA SER A 464 -14.69 4.84 35.60
C SER A 464 -16.12 4.43 35.95
N ALA A 465 -16.85 5.30 36.66
CA ALA A 465 -18.25 5.08 37.00
C ALA A 465 -19.15 4.87 35.76
N ASN A 466 -18.74 5.37 34.59
CA ASN A 466 -19.47 5.24 33.33
C ASN A 466 -19.08 3.98 32.54
N GLY A 467 -18.33 3.06 33.16
CA GLY A 467 -17.92 1.79 32.56
C GLY A 467 -16.74 1.89 31.59
N LEU A 468 -16.05 3.04 31.51
CA LEU A 468 -14.88 3.22 30.64
C LEU A 468 -13.62 2.70 31.32
N VAL A 469 -12.85 1.85 30.64
CA VAL A 469 -11.53 1.44 31.12
C VAL A 469 -10.56 2.62 30.97
N GLU A 470 -9.88 3.00 32.06
CA GLU A 470 -8.85 4.04 32.04
C GLU A 470 -7.59 3.48 31.37
N LEU A 471 -7.04 4.26 30.45
CA LEU A 471 -5.83 3.96 29.70
C LEU A 471 -4.67 4.79 30.26
N GLN A 472 -3.47 4.21 30.23
CA GLN A 472 -2.24 4.96 30.40
C GLN A 472 -1.69 5.29 29.01
N VAL A 473 -1.50 6.59 28.74
CA VAL A 473 -0.76 7.08 27.58
C VAL A 473 0.57 7.60 28.08
N ALA A 474 1.68 7.00 27.64
CA ALA A 474 3.03 7.31 28.10
C ALA A 474 3.93 7.70 26.93
N LEU A 475 4.65 8.82 27.06
CA LEU A 475 5.77 9.12 26.19
C LEU A 475 6.98 8.33 26.67
N THR A 476 7.52 7.51 25.78
CA THR A 476 8.77 6.77 26.01
C THR A 476 9.89 7.34 25.16
N ARG A 477 11.10 7.42 25.71
CA ARG A 477 12.34 7.75 25.01
C ARG A 477 13.40 6.73 25.43
N ASN A 478 14.00 6.07 24.45
CA ASN A 478 15.04 5.05 24.69
C ASN A 478 14.56 3.93 25.64
N GLY A 479 13.31 3.49 25.46
CA GLY A 479 12.68 2.46 26.30
C GLY A 479 12.20 2.93 27.68
N ALA A 480 12.54 4.14 28.14
CA ALA A 480 12.10 4.67 29.43
C ALA A 480 10.89 5.59 29.30
N ILE A 481 9.93 5.50 30.23
CA ILE A 481 8.81 6.45 30.34
C ILE A 481 9.38 7.79 30.84
N VAL A 482 9.16 8.85 30.06
CA VAL A 482 9.57 10.22 30.41
C VAL A 482 8.41 11.12 30.83
N ASP A 483 7.19 10.81 30.39
CA ASP A 483 5.96 11.50 30.80
C ASP A 483 4.74 10.58 30.56
N GLN A 484 3.62 10.85 31.23
CA GLN A 484 2.38 10.09 31.07
C GLN A 484 1.13 10.88 31.48
N LEU A 485 -0.02 10.43 30.98
CA LEU A 485 -1.34 10.97 31.28
C LEU A 485 -2.43 9.88 31.18
N PRO A 486 -3.56 10.05 31.88
CA PRO A 486 -4.71 9.17 31.74
C PRO A 486 -5.52 9.51 30.47
N ALA A 487 -6.12 8.49 29.87
CA ALA A 487 -7.02 8.65 28.75
C ALA A 487 -8.12 7.58 28.77
N ILE A 488 -9.04 7.65 27.80
CA ILE A 488 -10.09 6.65 27.57
C ILE A 488 -10.21 6.37 26.07
N SER A 489 -10.87 5.28 25.71
CA SER A 489 -11.20 4.98 24.31
C SER A 489 -12.48 4.16 24.21
N GLY A 490 -13.26 4.40 23.15
CA GLY A 490 -14.58 3.80 23.01
C GLY A 490 -15.61 4.43 23.94
N VAL A 491 -16.84 3.91 23.89
CA VAL A 491 -17.92 4.29 24.82
C VAL A 491 -18.07 3.25 25.93
N GLY A 492 -18.65 3.63 27.07
CA GLY A 492 -18.76 2.76 28.26
C GLY A 492 -19.49 1.45 28.01
N SER A 493 -20.50 1.44 27.14
CA SER A 493 -21.24 0.23 26.77
C SER A 493 -20.53 -0.66 25.74
N ARG A 494 -19.37 -0.23 25.21
CA ARG A 494 -18.60 -0.93 24.17
C ARG A 494 -17.15 -1.13 24.60
N GLN A 495 -17.00 -1.86 25.71
CA GLN A 495 -15.79 -2.35 26.40
C GLN A 495 -14.72 -3.16 25.63
N ALA A 496 -14.98 -3.58 24.39
CA ALA A 496 -14.28 -4.73 23.82
C ALA A 496 -13.00 -4.32 23.08
N PHE A 497 -11.86 -4.63 23.68
CA PHE A 497 -10.54 -4.45 23.08
C PHE A 497 -10.22 -5.61 22.13
N ARG A 498 -9.75 -5.29 20.92
CA ARG A 498 -9.58 -6.26 19.83
C ARG A 498 -8.27 -6.04 19.09
N THR A 499 -7.86 -7.05 18.34
CA THR A 499 -6.84 -6.93 17.28
C THR A 499 -7.45 -6.27 16.04
N GLY A 500 -6.60 -5.83 15.11
CA GLY A 500 -7.03 -5.10 13.90
C GLY A 500 -8.09 -5.80 13.05
N GLU A 501 -7.91 -7.09 12.77
CA GLU A 501 -8.82 -7.88 11.91
C GLU A 501 -10.22 -8.05 12.51
N LEU A 502 -10.28 -8.10 13.84
CA LEU A 502 -11.52 -8.27 14.60
C LEU A 502 -12.20 -6.94 14.92
N SER A 503 -11.50 -5.81 14.81
CA SER A 503 -12.05 -4.48 15.07
C SER A 503 -12.78 -3.94 13.83
N LYS A 504 -14.07 -3.65 13.99
CA LYS A 504 -14.97 -3.25 12.90
C LYS A 504 -15.20 -1.75 12.90
N SER A 505 -15.35 -1.19 11.70
CA SER A 505 -15.72 0.21 11.52
C SER A 505 -17.07 0.50 12.21
N GLY A 506 -17.18 1.65 12.87
CA GLY A 506 -18.40 2.06 13.57
C GLY A 506 -18.75 1.27 14.83
N SER A 507 -17.89 0.38 15.34
CA SER A 507 -18.24 -0.43 16.53
C SER A 507 -18.34 0.36 17.83
N MET A 508 -17.83 1.60 17.86
CA MET A 508 -17.71 2.46 19.06
C MET A 508 -16.86 1.83 20.19
N GLU A 509 -16.19 0.72 19.91
CA GLU A 509 -15.21 0.09 20.79
C GLU A 509 -13.87 0.86 20.75
N PRO A 510 -12.98 0.65 21.74
CA PRO A 510 -11.60 1.13 21.69
C PRO A 510 -10.89 0.83 20.36
N LEU A 511 -9.96 1.70 19.96
CA LEU A 511 -9.04 1.39 18.86
C LEU A 511 -8.36 0.02 19.02
N PRO A 512 -8.10 -0.70 17.91
CA PRO A 512 -7.46 -2.01 17.98
C PRO A 512 -5.99 -1.94 18.40
N GLU A 513 -5.54 -3.05 18.98
CA GLU A 513 -4.12 -3.31 19.25
C GLU A 513 -3.30 -3.24 17.96
N GLY A 514 -2.12 -2.65 18.05
CA GLY A 514 -1.20 -2.58 16.92
C GLY A 514 -0.28 -1.36 16.95
N TYR A 515 0.47 -1.21 15.86
CA TYR A 515 1.36 -0.07 15.63
C TYR A 515 0.66 1.00 14.81
N TRP A 516 0.73 2.25 15.26
CA TRP A 516 0.07 3.40 14.66
C TRP A 516 1.06 4.51 14.37
N SER A 517 1.04 5.07 13.15
CA SER A 517 1.77 6.30 12.88
C SER A 517 1.04 7.50 13.46
N LEU A 518 1.79 8.51 13.92
CA LEU A 518 1.27 9.74 14.50
C LEU A 518 1.46 10.92 13.54
N GLY A 519 0.39 11.69 13.38
CA GLY A 519 0.40 12.96 12.66
C GLY A 519 0.94 14.12 13.48
N VAL A 520 0.81 15.32 12.92
CA VAL A 520 1.09 16.58 13.63
C VAL A 520 -0.04 16.94 14.61
N VAL A 521 0.23 17.93 15.44
CA VAL A 521 -0.80 18.64 16.21
C VAL A 521 -1.56 19.58 15.27
N GLU A 522 -2.82 19.25 15.02
CA GLU A 522 -3.73 20.06 14.21
C GLU A 522 -4.69 20.85 15.11
N TRP A 523 -4.76 22.16 14.91
CA TRP A 523 -5.59 23.07 15.70
C TRP A 523 -6.89 23.38 14.98
N ALA A 524 -8.03 23.27 15.66
CA ALA A 524 -9.35 23.56 15.10
C ALA A 524 -9.47 25.01 14.60
N SER A 525 -8.74 25.94 15.20
CA SER A 525 -8.69 27.35 14.79
C SER A 525 -7.71 27.63 13.64
N GLY A 526 -6.87 26.65 13.28
CA GLY A 526 -5.68 26.86 12.44
C GLY A 526 -4.54 27.60 13.15
N THR A 527 -4.72 28.04 14.41
CA THR A 527 -3.74 28.80 15.17
C THR A 527 -3.17 27.97 16.32
N LYS A 528 -1.85 27.77 16.34
CA LYS A 528 -1.15 27.05 17.41
C LYS A 528 -1.40 27.72 18.77
N GLY A 529 -1.80 26.94 19.77
CA GLY A 529 -2.02 27.41 21.14
C GLY A 529 -3.43 27.93 21.42
N ASP A 530 -4.31 28.01 20.41
CA ASP A 530 -5.69 28.44 20.61
C ASP A 530 -6.61 27.27 21.01
N TYR A 531 -6.92 27.19 22.30
CA TYR A 531 -7.82 26.19 22.89
C TYR A 531 -9.29 26.65 22.97
N THR A 532 -9.65 27.75 22.29
CA THR A 532 -10.99 28.36 22.38
C THR A 532 -11.97 27.86 21.31
N ARG A 533 -11.46 27.28 20.21
CA ARG A 533 -12.28 26.70 19.14
C ARG A 533 -12.26 25.18 19.20
N SER A 534 -13.33 24.54 18.75
CA SER A 534 -13.43 23.09 18.61
C SER A 534 -13.60 22.69 17.15
N TRP A 535 -13.10 21.51 16.79
CA TRP A 535 -13.42 20.90 15.50
C TRP A 535 -14.92 20.62 15.42
N ALA A 536 -15.55 20.98 14.31
CA ALA A 536 -16.95 20.69 14.09
C ALA A 536 -17.19 19.17 13.99
N ASP A 537 -17.96 18.63 14.92
CA ASP A 537 -18.57 17.30 14.86
C ASP A 537 -19.99 17.37 15.47
N PRO A 538 -20.88 16.41 15.15
CA PRO A 538 -22.30 16.51 15.52
C PRO A 538 -22.59 16.66 17.02
N ASN A 539 -21.62 16.32 17.88
CA ASN A 539 -21.76 16.35 19.34
C ASN A 539 -20.71 17.21 20.04
N ASP A 540 -19.94 18.03 19.30
CA ASP A 540 -18.79 18.80 19.82
C ASP A 540 -17.83 17.95 20.67
N GLY A 541 -17.58 16.70 20.25
CA GLY A 541 -16.78 15.72 20.98
C GLY A 541 -15.28 15.84 20.74
N LEU A 542 -14.82 16.57 19.72
CA LEU A 542 -13.41 16.58 19.31
C LEU A 542 -12.55 17.66 19.99
N GLY A 543 -13.14 18.80 20.36
CA GLY A 543 -12.38 19.86 21.03
C GLY A 543 -11.31 20.51 20.13
N PRO A 544 -10.31 21.20 20.72
CA PRO A 544 -9.45 22.16 20.01
C PRO A 544 -8.28 21.56 19.24
N VAL A 545 -7.89 20.34 19.57
CA VAL A 545 -6.69 19.69 19.05
C VAL A 545 -7.04 18.32 18.51
N TRP A 546 -6.45 17.99 17.37
CA TRP A 546 -6.46 16.65 16.80
C TRP A 546 -5.04 16.20 16.48
N ILE A 547 -4.71 14.96 16.82
CA ILE A 547 -3.47 14.30 16.40
C ILE A 547 -3.85 12.98 15.74
N THR A 548 -3.71 12.92 14.42
CA THR A 548 -4.12 11.74 13.64
C THR A 548 -3.32 10.50 14.04
N MET A 549 -4.00 9.35 14.15
CA MET A 549 -3.39 8.02 14.30
C MET A 549 -3.78 7.16 13.09
N ASN A 550 -2.81 6.82 12.24
CA ASN A 550 -3.06 5.92 11.08
C ASN A 550 -2.53 4.52 11.37
N PRO A 551 -3.33 3.45 11.18
CA PRO A 551 -2.93 2.10 11.48
C PRO A 551 -1.84 1.64 10.50
N LEU A 552 -0.78 1.03 11.01
CA LEU A 552 0.27 0.39 10.21
C LEU A 552 0.00 -1.11 10.07
N PHE A 553 -1.25 -1.52 10.14
CA PHE A 553 -1.72 -2.92 10.10
C PHE A 553 -3.12 -2.96 9.50
N THR A 554 -3.57 -4.16 9.11
CA THR A 554 -4.90 -4.35 8.53
C THR A 554 -5.99 -4.13 9.59
N THR A 555 -6.89 -3.18 9.34
CA THR A 555 -8.10 -2.97 10.12
C THR A 555 -9.13 -2.19 9.32
N GLU A 556 -10.41 -2.32 9.68
CA GLU A 556 -11.50 -1.51 9.11
C GLU A 556 -11.58 -0.11 9.78
N ARG A 557 -10.84 0.12 10.86
CA ARG A 557 -10.86 1.38 11.62
C ARG A 557 -10.07 2.47 10.90
N THR A 558 -10.71 3.63 10.75
CA THR A 558 -10.11 4.84 10.17
C THR A 558 -10.58 6.07 10.95
N GLY A 559 -9.95 7.23 10.72
CA GLY A 559 -10.33 8.47 11.40
C GLY A 559 -10.12 8.44 12.91
N ILE A 560 -9.10 7.71 13.36
CA ILE A 560 -8.71 7.60 14.77
C ILE A 560 -7.62 8.62 15.07
N GLY A 561 -7.62 9.17 16.28
CA GLY A 561 -6.63 10.14 16.72
C GLY A 561 -6.66 10.36 18.22
N PHE A 562 -5.76 11.21 18.70
CA PHE A 562 -5.91 11.85 20.01
C PHE A 562 -6.73 13.12 19.88
N HIS A 563 -7.63 13.33 20.83
CA HIS A 563 -8.36 14.58 20.98
C HIS A 563 -8.89 14.72 22.41
N LEU A 564 -9.40 15.90 22.77
CA LEU A 564 -10.09 16.08 24.05
C LEU A 564 -11.42 15.34 24.03
N ASP A 565 -11.77 14.62 25.10
CA ASP A 565 -13.12 14.08 25.30
C ASP A 565 -14.09 15.23 25.65
N ASN A 566 -14.33 16.11 24.66
CA ASN A 566 -14.84 17.47 24.89
C ASN A 566 -16.31 17.49 25.31
N ASN A 567 -17.07 16.43 25.01
CA ASN A 567 -18.46 16.24 25.40
C ASN A 567 -18.63 15.45 26.71
N ALA A 568 -17.55 15.02 27.37
CA ALA A 568 -17.64 14.39 28.69
C ALA A 568 -18.33 15.27 29.76
N PRO A 569 -18.06 16.59 29.85
CA PRO A 569 -18.71 17.46 30.83
C PRO A 569 -20.22 17.61 30.63
N VAL A 570 -20.74 17.34 29.43
CA VAL A 570 -22.18 17.36 29.13
C VAL A 570 -22.83 15.97 29.24
N GLY A 571 -22.14 15.01 29.87
CA GLY A 571 -22.68 13.69 30.20
C GLY A 571 -22.50 12.62 29.12
N MET A 572 -21.63 12.86 28.13
CA MET A 572 -21.36 11.92 27.05
C MET A 572 -19.88 11.48 27.00
N PRO A 573 -19.28 10.98 28.11
CA PRO A 573 -17.88 10.59 28.11
C PRO A 573 -17.65 9.36 27.22
N GLY A 574 -16.52 9.34 26.51
CA GLY A 574 -16.24 8.28 25.55
C GLY A 574 -16.01 8.81 24.14
N THR A 575 -15.31 8.01 23.35
CA THR A 575 -15.02 8.32 21.95
C THR A 575 -15.56 7.23 21.03
N ALA A 576 -15.58 7.48 19.72
CA ALA A 576 -15.80 6.44 18.70
C ALA A 576 -14.52 5.59 18.47
N GLY A 577 -13.79 5.28 19.54
CA GLY A 577 -12.52 4.55 19.55
C GLY A 577 -11.25 5.40 19.40
N CYS A 578 -11.37 6.72 19.33
CA CYS A 578 -10.22 7.62 19.49
C CYS A 578 -9.61 7.52 20.90
N ILE A 579 -8.44 8.10 21.10
CA ILE A 579 -7.91 8.31 22.45
C ILE A 579 -8.45 9.65 22.96
N GLY A 580 -9.40 9.58 23.88
CA GLY A 580 -10.00 10.73 24.55
C GLY A 580 -9.16 11.19 25.73
N ILE A 581 -8.63 12.40 25.64
CA ILE A 581 -7.91 13.08 26.72
C ILE A 581 -8.92 13.74 27.64
N LEU A 582 -8.74 13.57 28.95
CA LEU A 582 -9.82 13.82 29.91
C LEU A 582 -10.06 15.29 30.25
N ASN A 583 -9.05 16.15 30.04
CA ASN A 583 -9.13 17.56 30.36
C ASN A 583 -8.11 18.37 29.56
N LYS A 584 -8.28 19.70 29.53
CA LYS A 584 -7.40 20.61 28.77
C LYS A 584 -5.95 20.64 29.28
N THR A 585 -5.71 20.38 30.56
CA THR A 585 -4.35 20.34 31.13
C THR A 585 -3.57 19.14 30.60
N ASP A 586 -4.18 17.96 30.60
CA ASP A 586 -3.57 16.76 30.02
C ASP A 586 -3.48 16.87 28.49
N LEU A 587 -4.41 17.56 27.84
CA LEU A 587 -4.31 17.85 26.41
C LEU A 587 -3.10 18.75 26.10
N ALA A 588 -2.88 19.80 26.89
CA ALA A 588 -1.70 20.66 26.74
C ALA A 588 -0.40 19.89 26.99
N LYS A 589 -0.39 18.98 27.96
CA LYS A 589 0.73 18.06 28.19
C LYS A 589 0.99 17.19 26.96
N LEU A 590 -0.04 16.53 26.41
CA LEU A 590 0.08 15.73 25.19
C LEU A 590 0.64 16.56 24.02
N VAL A 591 0.12 17.77 23.80
CA VAL A 591 0.59 18.68 22.74
C VAL A 591 2.08 19.00 22.91
N SER A 592 2.55 19.22 24.13
CA SER A 592 3.96 19.54 24.39
C SER A 592 4.93 18.43 23.97
N TRP A 593 4.47 17.18 23.86
CA TRP A 593 5.28 16.08 23.36
C TRP A 593 5.66 16.23 21.89
N PHE A 594 4.98 17.12 21.14
CA PHE A 594 5.15 17.34 19.70
C PHE A 594 5.82 18.68 19.37
N ASP A 595 6.32 19.43 20.37
CA ASP A 595 6.84 20.79 20.18
C ASP A 595 8.33 20.85 19.79
N ASP A 596 9.04 19.72 19.75
CA ASP A 596 10.47 19.67 19.47
C ASP A 596 10.84 18.69 18.34
N SER A 597 12.12 18.72 17.95
CA SER A 597 12.70 17.78 16.98
C SER A 597 12.61 16.31 17.41
N LYS A 598 12.23 16.03 18.67
CA LYS A 598 12.06 14.70 19.22
C LYS A 598 10.59 14.29 19.33
N ALA A 599 9.68 14.95 18.61
CA ALA A 599 8.27 14.57 18.56
C ALA A 599 8.11 13.06 18.22
N PRO A 600 7.23 12.33 18.93
CA PRO A 600 6.95 10.95 18.59
C PRO A 600 6.20 10.86 17.27
N LYS A 601 6.64 9.99 16.36
CA LYS A 601 5.95 9.72 15.09
C LYS A 601 5.27 8.34 15.08
N LEU A 602 5.39 7.58 16.16
CA LEU A 602 4.84 6.25 16.34
C LEU A 602 4.13 6.12 17.69
N ALA A 603 2.98 5.45 17.69
CA ALA A 603 2.34 4.92 18.87
C ALA A 603 2.26 3.39 18.83
N ILE A 604 2.46 2.76 19.99
CA ILE A 604 2.28 1.32 20.22
C ILE A 604 1.09 1.17 21.14
N VAL A 605 0.04 0.54 20.62
CA VAL A 605 -1.18 0.24 21.36
C VAL A 605 -1.11 -1.22 21.75
N ASP A 606 -1.00 -1.50 23.06
CA ASP A 606 -0.81 -2.84 23.60
C ASP A 606 -1.92 -3.20 24.59
N TRP A 607 -2.76 -4.10 24.14
CA TRP A 607 -3.89 -4.63 24.88
C TRP A 607 -3.58 -6.02 25.46
N ASN A 608 -2.36 -6.55 25.32
CA ASN A 608 -1.98 -7.92 25.65
C ASN A 608 -2.81 -8.97 24.87
N LEU A 609 -3.04 -8.72 23.58
CA LEU A 609 -3.73 -9.61 22.64
C LEU A 609 -2.76 -10.30 21.65
N GLY A 610 -1.47 -9.98 21.72
CA GLY A 610 -0.40 -10.71 21.04
C GLY A 610 -0.03 -10.23 19.63
N THR A 611 -0.52 -9.08 19.19
CA THR A 611 -0.17 -8.47 17.88
C THR A 611 0.96 -7.46 17.95
N VAL A 612 1.28 -6.98 19.15
CA VAL A 612 2.48 -6.22 19.47
C VAL A 612 3.26 -7.04 20.49
N GLU A 613 4.47 -7.47 20.11
CA GLU A 613 5.32 -8.22 21.04
C GLU A 613 6.06 -7.22 21.94
N VAL A 614 5.86 -7.37 23.26
CA VAL A 614 6.37 -6.48 24.32
C VAL A 614 7.85 -6.67 24.54
#